data_AF-I1E1B7-F1
#
_entry.id   AF-I1E1B7-F1
#
_cell.length_a   1.000
_cell.length_b   1.000
_cell.length_c   1.000
_cell.angle_alpha   90.00
_cell.angle_beta   90.00
_cell.angle_gamma   90.00
#
_symmetry.space_group_name_H-M   'P 1'
#
loop_
_entity.id
_entity.type
_entity.pdbx_description
1 polymer ?
#
loop_
_entity_poly.entity_id
_entity_poly.type
_entity_poly.pdbx_seq_one_letter_code
_entity_poly.pdbx_strand_id
1 'polypeptide(L)'
;MKRIFTCIVILFLIACQPVTSSEPEFRPEPVPVSALWIGGADGGVYVDISRDDKNYSGTVYTDSTGDVWYSGSFTYSGTAEFDVKSAESYTGWDGEMLYLANGEYLKAE
;
A
#
# COMPACT_ATOMS: atom_id res chain seq x y z
N MET A 1 -7.19 -6.98 42.25
CA MET A 1 -6.55 -7.69 41.12
C MET A 1 -7.43 -7.77 39.87
N LYS A 2 -8.69 -8.24 39.93
CA LYS A 2 -9.61 -8.25 38.76
C LYS A 2 -9.81 -6.89 38.08
N ARG A 3 -10.01 -5.81 38.85
CA ARG A 3 -10.23 -4.46 38.31
C ARG A 3 -9.00 -3.88 37.59
N ILE A 4 -7.80 -4.25 38.03
CA ILE A 4 -6.54 -3.84 37.38
C ILE A 4 -6.41 -4.54 36.03
N PHE A 5 -6.71 -5.84 35.97
CA PHE A 5 -6.75 -6.59 34.71
C PHE A 5 -7.78 -6.03 33.72
N THR A 6 -8.97 -5.64 34.19
CA THR A 6 -9.98 -5.00 33.34
C THR A 6 -9.51 -3.65 32.78
N CYS A 7 -8.81 -2.83 33.57
CA CYS A 7 -8.26 -1.56 33.10
C CYS A 7 -7.15 -1.76 32.05
N ILE A 8 -6.28 -2.76 32.23
CA ILE A 8 -5.20 -3.05 31.27
C ILE A 8 -5.77 -3.50 29.92
N VAL A 9 -6.81 -4.35 29.91
CA VAL A 9 -7.46 -4.81 28.67
C VAL A 9 -8.14 -3.66 27.93
N ILE A 10 -8.78 -2.72 28.65
CA ILE A 10 -9.40 -1.54 28.03
C ILE A 10 -8.33 -0.61 27.42
N LEU A 11 -7.16 -0.47 28.05
CA LEU A 11 -6.05 0.33 27.53
C LEU A 11 -5.47 -0.23 26.22
N PHE A 12 -5.38 -1.56 26.07
CA PHE A 12 -4.90 -2.19 24.82
C PHE A 12 -5.88 -2.02 23.65
N LEU A 13 -7.19 -1.91 23.90
CA LEU A 13 -8.19 -1.71 22.84
C LEU A 13 -8.19 -0.28 22.27
N ILE A 14 -7.69 0.71 23.01
CA ILE A 14 -7.62 2.13 22.57
C ILE A 14 -6.34 2.41 21.79
N ALA A 15 -5.32 1.55 21.89
CA ALA A 15 -4.04 1.70 21.18
C ALA A 15 -4.11 1.36 19.68
N CYS A 16 -5.24 0.84 19.20
CA CYS A 16 -5.48 0.65 17.77
C CYS A 16 -5.86 2.00 17.14
N GLN A 17 -4.89 2.92 17.06
CA GLN A 17 -5.06 4.13 16.26
C GLN A 17 -4.96 3.76 14.78
N PRO A 18 -5.79 4.33 13.90
CA PRO A 18 -5.59 4.18 12.47
C PRO A 18 -4.18 4.68 12.14
N VAL A 19 -3.38 3.83 11.52
CA VAL A 19 -2.06 4.22 11.03
C VAL A 19 -2.30 5.26 9.94
N THR A 20 -2.03 6.52 10.24
CA THR A 20 -2.05 7.56 9.23
C THR A 20 -0.89 7.27 8.29
N SER A 21 -1.18 6.73 7.11
CA SER A 21 -0.22 6.72 6.02
C SER A 21 0.09 8.19 5.70
N SER A 22 1.26 8.65 6.13
CA SER A 22 1.77 9.96 5.75
C SER A 22 2.78 9.75 4.64
N GLU A 23 2.46 10.21 3.45
CA GLU A 23 3.44 10.33 2.37
C GLU A 23 4.65 11.11 2.88
N PRO A 24 5.89 10.72 2.50
CA PRO A 24 7.09 11.49 2.81
C PRO A 24 6.96 12.95 2.36
N GLU A 25 7.52 13.88 3.13
CA GLU A 25 7.50 15.31 2.81
C GLU A 25 8.14 15.60 1.44
N PHE A 26 9.14 14.80 1.06
CA PHE A 26 9.86 14.91 -0.19
C PHE A 26 9.55 13.72 -1.09
N ARG A 27 8.79 13.97 -2.15
CA ARG A 27 8.63 13.05 -3.28
C ARG A 27 9.85 13.15 -4.21
N PRO A 28 10.54 12.04 -4.54
CA PRO A 28 11.64 12.08 -5.49
C PRO A 28 11.17 12.52 -6.88
N GLU A 29 11.92 13.39 -7.57
CA GLU A 29 11.53 13.94 -8.89
C GLU A 29 11.19 12.89 -9.97
N PRO A 30 11.85 11.71 -10.05
CA PRO A 30 11.50 10.70 -11.05
C PRO A 30 10.10 10.11 -10.87
N VAL A 31 9.50 10.23 -9.67
CA VAL A 31 8.19 9.66 -9.36
C VAL A 31 7.09 10.54 -9.95
N PRO A 32 6.23 10.01 -10.85
CA PRO A 32 5.11 10.78 -11.39
C PRO A 32 4.15 11.27 -10.31
N VAL A 33 3.52 12.43 -10.52
CA VAL A 33 2.47 12.96 -9.63
C VAL A 33 1.26 12.03 -9.57
N SER A 34 1.03 11.23 -10.62
CA SER A 34 -0.02 10.20 -10.66
C SER A 34 0.26 8.99 -9.77
N ALA A 35 1.50 8.76 -9.36
CA ALA A 35 1.85 7.61 -8.55
C ALA A 35 1.38 7.80 -7.10
N LEU A 36 0.71 6.79 -6.57
CA LEU A 36 0.13 6.78 -5.23
C LEU A 36 1.19 6.36 -4.21
N TRP A 37 1.25 7.05 -3.07
CA TRP A 37 2.04 6.60 -1.94
C TRP A 37 1.38 5.40 -1.25
N ILE A 38 2.07 4.27 -1.21
CA ILE A 38 1.65 3.06 -0.50
C ILE A 38 2.73 2.73 0.54
N GLY A 39 2.46 3.11 1.79
CA GLY A 39 3.42 2.93 2.88
C GLY A 39 2.94 3.48 4.22
N GLY A 40 3.85 3.51 5.18
CA GLY A 40 3.61 4.04 6.52
C GLY A 40 4.84 4.75 7.08
N ALA A 41 4.87 4.89 8.41
CA ALA A 41 5.95 5.58 9.12
C ALA A 41 7.34 4.94 8.89
N ASP A 42 7.37 3.64 8.59
CA ASP A 42 8.60 2.86 8.39
C ASP A 42 9.04 2.80 6.91
N GLY A 43 8.42 3.59 6.04
CA GLY A 43 8.70 3.64 4.60
C GLY A 43 7.61 3.03 3.74
N GLY A 44 7.88 2.93 2.43
CA GLY A 44 6.91 2.44 1.47
C GLY A 44 7.40 2.50 0.03
N VAL A 45 6.45 2.56 -0.89
CA VAL A 45 6.71 2.70 -2.32
C VAL A 45 5.70 3.66 -2.94
N TYR A 46 6.06 4.19 -4.11
CA TYR A 46 5.09 4.84 -4.99
C TYR A 46 4.63 3.85 -6.06
N VAL A 47 3.33 3.82 -6.35
CA VAL A 47 2.77 2.91 -7.36
C VAL A 47 1.96 3.69 -8.40
N ASP A 48 2.24 3.44 -9.69
CA ASP A 48 1.37 3.88 -10.77
C ASP A 48 0.85 2.65 -11.50
N ILE A 49 -0.36 2.23 -11.11
CA ILE A 49 -1.05 1.08 -11.68
C ILE A 49 -2.09 1.55 -12.70
N SER A 50 -2.14 0.85 -13.81
CA SER A 50 -3.14 0.96 -14.85
C SER A 50 -3.86 -0.36 -15.04
N ARG A 51 -5.10 -0.27 -15.51
CA ARG A 51 -5.94 -1.42 -15.80
C ARG A 51 -6.56 -1.25 -17.18
N ASP A 52 -6.46 -2.30 -17.99
CA ASP A 52 -7.18 -2.46 -19.25
C ASP A 52 -7.96 -3.79 -19.21
N ASP A 53 -9.28 -3.70 -19.10
CA ASP A 53 -10.19 -4.81 -18.80
C ASP A 53 -9.81 -5.63 -17.56
N LYS A 54 -9.06 -6.73 -17.74
CA LYS A 54 -8.58 -7.61 -16.67
C LYS A 54 -7.06 -7.69 -16.60
N ASN A 55 -6.38 -6.92 -17.44
CA ASN A 55 -4.93 -6.84 -17.49
C ASN A 55 -4.49 -5.67 -16.61
N TYR A 56 -3.59 -5.95 -15.69
CA TYR A 56 -3.01 -4.96 -14.80
C TYR A 56 -1.55 -4.76 -15.19
N SER A 57 -1.11 -3.51 -15.27
CA SER A 57 0.29 -3.18 -15.50
C SER A 57 0.64 -1.88 -14.80
N GLY A 58 1.91 -1.70 -14.46
CA GLY A 58 2.31 -0.50 -13.76
C GLY A 58 3.76 -0.47 -13.37
N THR A 59 4.11 0.59 -12.63
CA THR A 59 5.46 0.81 -12.12
C THR A 59 5.41 0.99 -10.60
N VAL A 60 6.35 0.35 -9.90
CA VAL A 60 6.62 0.53 -8.47
C VAL A 60 7.95 1.26 -8.35
N TYR A 61 7.96 2.37 -7.63
CA TYR A 61 9.15 3.19 -7.40
C TYR A 61 9.55 3.13 -5.93
N THR A 62 10.86 3.13 -5.67
CA THR A 62 11.40 3.27 -4.32
C THR A 62 11.06 4.65 -3.75
N ASP A 63 10.83 4.72 -2.45
CA ASP A 63 10.51 5.95 -1.73
C ASP A 63 11.71 6.90 -1.58
N SER A 64 12.92 6.36 -1.44
CA SER A 64 14.14 7.12 -1.17
C SER A 64 14.74 7.83 -2.38
N THR A 65 14.72 7.21 -3.57
CA THR A 65 15.33 7.77 -4.78
C THR A 65 14.34 7.97 -5.93
N GLY A 66 13.19 7.29 -5.89
CA GLY A 66 12.27 7.24 -7.02
C GLY A 66 12.73 6.29 -8.13
N ASP A 67 13.76 5.47 -7.88
CA ASP A 67 14.19 4.45 -8.83
C ASP A 67 13.09 3.42 -9.04
N VAL A 68 12.98 2.91 -10.26
CA VAL A 68 12.05 1.83 -10.60
C VAL A 68 12.49 0.55 -9.88
N TRP A 69 11.66 0.09 -8.96
CA TRP A 69 11.79 -1.22 -8.33
C TRP A 69 11.20 -2.31 -9.25
N TYR A 70 10.03 -2.05 -9.83
CA TYR A 70 9.37 -2.95 -10.77
C TYR A 70 8.63 -2.16 -11.85
N SER A 71 8.62 -2.65 -13.08
CA SER A 71 7.79 -2.13 -14.16
C SER A 71 7.38 -3.26 -15.08
N GLY A 72 6.08 -3.53 -15.18
CA GLY A 72 5.60 -4.67 -15.95
C GLY A 72 4.14 -5.01 -15.71
N SER A 73 3.79 -6.24 -16.08
CA SER A 73 2.46 -6.81 -15.91
C SER A 73 2.27 -7.33 -14.49
N PHE A 74 1.03 -7.30 -14.02
CA PHE A 74 0.64 -7.93 -12.78
C PHE A 74 -0.44 -8.98 -13.02
N THR A 75 -0.27 -10.14 -12.40
CA THR A 75 -1.34 -11.13 -12.27
C THR A 75 -2.19 -10.78 -11.05
N TYR A 76 -3.48 -10.52 -11.26
CA TYR A 76 -4.43 -10.28 -10.18
C TYR A 76 -4.93 -11.60 -9.57
N SER A 77 -4.90 -11.71 -8.24
CA SER A 77 -5.36 -12.91 -7.52
C SER A 77 -6.88 -13.03 -7.40
N GLY A 78 -7.58 -11.93 -7.65
CA GLY A 78 -8.94 -11.71 -7.21
C GLY A 78 -10.00 -11.68 -8.29
N THR A 79 -11.22 -11.38 -7.87
CA THR A 79 -12.36 -11.17 -8.78
C THR A 79 -13.16 -9.91 -8.47
N ALA A 80 -12.91 -9.28 -7.32
CA ALA A 80 -13.58 -8.05 -6.94
C ALA A 80 -13.07 -6.88 -7.80
N GLU A 81 -13.92 -5.88 -7.98
CA GLU A 81 -13.49 -4.63 -8.61
C GLU A 81 -12.84 -3.75 -7.52
N PHE A 82 -11.76 -3.06 -7.86
CA PHE A 82 -11.12 -2.06 -7.01
C PHE A 82 -10.63 -0.87 -7.86
N ASP A 83 -10.51 0.30 -7.23
CA ASP A 83 -10.03 1.49 -7.91
C ASP A 83 -8.50 1.56 -7.85
N VAL A 84 -7.86 1.37 -9.00
CA VAL A 84 -6.40 1.41 -9.11
C VAL A 84 -5.82 2.80 -8.85
N LYS A 85 -6.64 3.86 -8.90
CA LYS A 85 -6.24 5.25 -8.65
C LYS A 85 -6.54 5.73 -7.23
N SER A 86 -7.08 4.87 -6.36
CA SER A 86 -7.28 5.16 -4.94
C SER A 86 -6.19 4.51 -4.09
N ALA A 87 -5.45 5.30 -3.31
CA ALA A 87 -4.44 4.79 -2.38
C ALA A 87 -5.06 3.87 -1.30
N GLU A 88 -6.32 4.10 -0.93
CA GLU A 88 -7.05 3.29 0.04
C GLU A 88 -7.33 1.86 -0.47
N SER A 89 -7.21 1.61 -1.77
CA SER A 89 -7.33 0.27 -2.34
C SER A 89 -6.14 -0.64 -1.99
N TYR A 90 -5.04 -0.08 -1.48
CA TYR A 90 -3.77 -0.77 -1.28
C TYR A 90 -3.35 -0.78 0.18
N THR A 91 -2.58 -1.80 0.58
CA THR A 91 -2.08 -1.95 1.96
C THR A 91 -0.56 -2.05 2.04
N GLY A 92 0.12 -2.46 0.98
CA GLY A 92 1.58 -2.54 0.98
C GLY A 92 2.17 -3.25 -0.23
N TRP A 93 3.49 -3.14 -0.37
CA TRP A 93 4.31 -3.85 -1.36
C TRP A 93 5.42 -4.61 -0.62
N ASP A 94 5.64 -5.89 -0.94
CA ASP A 94 6.69 -6.71 -0.31
C ASP A 94 7.90 -7.02 -1.21
N GLY A 95 7.90 -6.52 -2.44
CA GLY A 95 8.91 -6.85 -3.45
C GLY A 95 8.40 -7.75 -4.58
N GLU A 96 7.28 -8.44 -4.38
CA GLU A 96 6.64 -9.32 -5.37
C GLU A 96 5.12 -9.08 -5.51
N MET A 97 4.46 -8.74 -4.41
CA MET A 97 3.01 -8.59 -4.30
C MET A 97 2.65 -7.19 -3.83
N LEU A 98 1.72 -6.55 -4.55
CA LEU A 98 1.04 -5.34 -4.14
C LEU A 98 -0.30 -5.73 -3.53
N TYR A 99 -0.38 -5.65 -2.21
CA TYR A 99 -1.52 -6.08 -1.42
C TYR A 99 -2.66 -5.06 -1.47
N LEU A 100 -3.89 -5.56 -1.57
CA LEU A 100 -5.10 -4.76 -1.63
C LEU A 100 -5.85 -4.77 -0.30
N ALA A 101 -6.63 -3.71 -0.03
CA ALA A 101 -7.41 -3.55 1.18
C ALA A 101 -8.52 -4.61 1.34
N ASN A 102 -8.93 -5.24 0.25
CA ASN A 102 -9.92 -6.32 0.23
C ASN A 102 -9.32 -7.72 0.50
N GLY A 103 -8.00 -7.82 0.75
CA GLY A 103 -7.31 -9.09 1.02
C GLY A 103 -6.81 -9.84 -0.21
N GLU A 104 -7.01 -9.30 -1.41
CA GLU A 104 -6.44 -9.81 -2.66
C GLU A 104 -5.10 -9.09 -2.97
N TYR A 105 -4.44 -9.45 -4.08
CA TYR A 105 -3.16 -8.86 -4.46
C TYR A 105 -2.94 -8.82 -5.97
N LEU A 106 -2.08 -7.90 -6.41
CA LEU A 106 -1.44 -7.89 -7.72
C LEU A 106 -0.03 -8.48 -7.58
N LYS A 107 0.28 -9.56 -8.29
CA LYS A 107 1.61 -10.19 -8.27
C LYS A 107 2.42 -9.77 -9.50
N ALA A 108 3.63 -9.25 -9.29
CA ALA A 108 4.58 -8.96 -10.35
C ALA A 108 4.99 -10.23 -11.11
N GLU A 109 5.04 -10.12 -12.44
CA GLU A 109 5.53 -11.17 -13.36
C GLU A 109 7.03 -11.09 -13.61
#